data_AF-A0A4Y8C7G4-F1
#
_entry.id   AF-A0A4Y8C7G4-F1
#
_cell.length_a   1.000
_cell.length_b   1.000
_cell.length_c   1.000
_cell.angle_alpha   90.00
_cell.angle_beta   90.00
_cell.angle_gamma   90.00
#
_symmetry.space_group_name_H-M   'P 1'
#
loop_
_entity.id
_entity.type
_entity.pdbx_description
1 polymer ?
#
loop_
_entity_poly.entity_id
_entity_poly.type
_entity_poly.pdbx_seq_one_letter_code
_entity_poly.pdbx_strand_id
1 'polypeptide(L)'
;KIKVFKSRNVKDLDFAKHGAQIVLECTGAHLTMAKCQEFIDMGVQKVIMSAPAKDDTPTYVLGVNSELYKGESIISNASCTTNCLGPV
;
A
#
# COMPACT_ATOMS: atom_id res chain seq x y z
N LYS A 1 -10.89 20.90 2.19
CA LYS A 1 -11.92 19.97 2.72
C LYS A 1 -11.46 18.55 2.44
N ILE A 2 -11.55 17.63 3.40
CA ILE A 2 -11.16 16.22 3.24
C ILE A 2 -12.43 15.39 3.08
N LYS A 3 -12.48 14.50 2.09
CA LYS A 3 -13.62 13.57 1.95
C LYS A 3 -13.43 12.37 2.85
N VAL A 4 -14.52 11.97 3.51
CA VAL A 4 -14.56 10.82 4.41
C VAL A 4 -15.55 9.82 3.86
N PHE A 5 -15.15 8.55 3.83
CA PHE A 5 -15.92 7.42 3.33
C PHE A 5 -16.06 6.37 4.44
N LYS A 6 -17.06 5.50 4.32
CA LYS A 6 -17.26 4.37 5.22
C LYS A 6 -17.82 3.20 4.42
N SER A 7 -16.95 2.28 4.03
CA SER A 7 -17.34 0.97 3.50
C SER A 7 -16.28 -0.08 3.86
N ARG A 8 -16.70 -1.35 3.86
CA ARG A 8 -15.79 -2.51 3.91
C ARG A 8 -15.47 -3.04 2.52
N ASN A 9 -16.26 -2.66 1.51
CA ASN A 9 -16.07 -3.07 0.14
C ASN A 9 -15.24 -1.98 -0.56
N VAL A 10 -14.06 -2.37 -1.06
CA VAL A 10 -13.12 -1.47 -1.75
C VAL A 10 -13.80 -0.76 -2.92
N LYS A 11 -14.68 -1.47 -3.63
CA LYS A 11 -15.42 -0.96 -4.80
C LYS A 11 -16.28 0.27 -4.52
N ASP A 12 -16.69 0.48 -3.26
CA ASP A 12 -17.52 1.63 -2.89
C ASP A 12 -16.69 2.90 -2.58
N LEU A 13 -15.37 2.77 -2.44
CA LEU A 13 -14.51 3.82 -1.91
C LEU A 13 -14.00 4.80 -2.98
N ASP A 14 -13.96 4.39 -4.26
CA ASP A 14 -13.60 5.16 -5.48
C ASP A 14 -12.70 6.38 -5.24
N PHE A 15 -11.54 6.12 -4.62
CA PHE A 15 -10.63 7.18 -4.20
C PHE A 15 -10.04 7.94 -5.40
N ALA A 16 -9.82 7.25 -6.52
CA ALA A 16 -9.24 7.81 -7.73
C ALA A 16 -10.14 8.91 -8.34
N LYS A 17 -11.46 8.72 -8.36
CA LYS A 17 -12.43 9.75 -8.77
C LYS A 17 -12.38 11.02 -7.92
N HIS A 18 -11.80 10.92 -6.72
CA HIS A 18 -11.59 12.05 -5.82
C HIS A 18 -10.16 12.58 -5.80
N GLY A 19 -9.33 12.15 -6.76
CA GLY A 19 -7.97 12.65 -6.98
C GLY A 19 -6.88 11.90 -6.22
N ALA A 20 -7.20 10.80 -5.53
CA ALA A 20 -6.18 10.00 -4.86
C ALA A 20 -5.36 9.22 -5.89
N GLN A 21 -4.04 9.45 -5.88
CA GLN A 21 -3.09 8.72 -6.74
C GLN A 21 -2.44 7.54 -6.00
N ILE A 22 -2.32 7.66 -4.67
CA ILE A 22 -1.69 6.65 -3.80
C ILE A 22 -2.66 6.30 -2.68
N VAL A 23 -2.82 5.01 -2.41
CA VAL A 23 -3.53 4.50 -1.24
C VAL A 23 -2.54 3.94 -0.24
N LEU A 24 -2.67 4.36 1.02
CA LEU A 24 -1.99 3.75 2.15
C LEU A 24 -2.92 2.70 2.75
N GLU A 25 -2.59 1.43 2.55
CA GLU A 25 -3.38 0.31 3.03
C GLU A 25 -3.01 0.00 4.49
N CYS A 26 -3.79 0.60 5.40
CA CYS A 26 -3.57 0.55 6.85
C CYS A 26 -4.64 -0.24 7.60
N THR A 27 -5.50 -0.99 6.90
CA THR A 27 -6.58 -1.78 7.52
C THR A 27 -6.08 -3.13 8.05
N GLY A 28 -4.98 -3.63 7.49
CA GLY A 28 -4.45 -4.98 7.76
C GLY A 28 -5.22 -6.10 7.06
N ALA A 29 -6.25 -5.78 6.27
CA ALA A 29 -7.07 -6.77 5.55
C ALA A 29 -6.54 -7.12 4.14
N HIS A 30 -5.91 -6.15 3.47
CA HIS A 30 -5.40 -6.26 2.09
C HIS A 30 -3.86 -6.31 2.09
N LEU A 31 -3.30 -7.44 2.54
CA LEU A 31 -1.84 -7.64 2.66
C LEU A 31 -1.28 -8.58 1.59
N THR A 32 -1.88 -8.62 0.40
CA THR A 32 -1.34 -9.34 -0.76
C THR A 32 -1.49 -8.49 -2.01
N MET A 33 -0.66 -8.74 -3.02
CA MET A 33 -0.74 -8.04 -4.30
C MET A 33 -2.14 -8.21 -4.92
N ALA A 34 -2.66 -9.43 -4.93
CA ALA A 34 -3.99 -9.74 -5.46
C ALA A 34 -5.11 -8.94 -4.78
N LYS A 35 -5.05 -8.74 -3.46
CA LYS A 35 -6.06 -7.96 -2.72
C LYS A 35 -5.92 -6.46 -2.92
N CYS A 36 -4.71 -5.97 -3.16
CA CYS A 36 -4.47 -4.55 -3.43
C CYS A 36 -4.75 -4.18 -4.90
N GLN A 37 -4.76 -5.16 -5.81
CA GLN A 37 -5.05 -4.96 -7.22
C GLN A 37 -6.41 -4.28 -7.43
N GLU A 38 -7.39 -4.54 -6.56
CA GLU A 38 -8.71 -3.89 -6.60
C GLU A 38 -8.61 -2.35 -6.57
N PHE A 39 -7.68 -1.76 -5.81
CA PHE A 39 -7.49 -0.31 -5.80
C PHE A 39 -6.90 0.20 -7.11
N ILE A 40 -5.95 -0.54 -7.70
CA ILE A 40 -5.32 -0.21 -8.98
C ILE A 40 -6.34 -0.26 -10.11
N ASP A 41 -7.18 -1.29 -10.12
CA ASP A 41 -8.24 -1.46 -11.11
C ASP A 41 -9.29 -0.34 -11.02
N MET A 42 -9.44 0.27 -9.85
CA MET A 42 -10.29 1.45 -9.62
C MET A 42 -9.60 2.78 -9.97
N GLY A 43 -8.39 2.76 -10.54
CA GLY A 43 -7.69 3.93 -11.05
C GLY A 43 -6.69 4.57 -10.08
N VAL A 44 -6.44 3.95 -8.92
CA VAL A 44 -5.32 4.35 -8.06
C VAL A 44 -4.02 3.95 -8.74
N GLN A 45 -2.99 4.79 -8.68
CA GLN A 45 -1.72 4.51 -9.35
C GLN A 45 -0.82 3.62 -8.49
N LYS A 46 -0.83 3.82 -7.16
CA LYS A 46 0.00 3.03 -6.23
C LYS A 46 -0.71 2.67 -4.94
N VAL A 47 -0.36 1.51 -4.37
CA VAL A 47 -0.79 1.08 -3.04
C VAL A 47 0.43 0.74 -2.20
N ILE A 48 0.48 1.26 -0.97
CA ILE A 48 1.55 0.99 0.00
C ILE A 48 0.91 0.33 1.22
N MET A 49 1.26 -0.93 1.48
CA MET A 49 0.84 -1.64 2.69
C MET A 49 1.62 -1.10 3.89
N SER A 50 0.93 -0.76 4.98
CA SER A 50 1.56 -0.30 6.24
C SER A 50 2.02 -1.45 7.14
N ALA A 51 2.04 -2.68 6.62
CA ALA A 51 2.37 -3.89 7.34
C ALA A 51 3.08 -4.88 6.39
N PRO A 52 3.75 -5.92 6.92
CA PRO A 52 4.35 -6.96 6.08
C PRO A 52 3.33 -7.58 5.13
N ALA A 53 3.74 -7.73 3.87
CA ALA A 53 2.98 -8.51 2.91
C ALA A 53 2.87 -9.98 3.37
N LYS A 54 1.79 -10.64 2.96
CA LYS A 54 1.53 -12.08 3.18
C LYS A 54 1.90 -12.93 1.97
N ASP A 55 2.50 -12.32 0.96
CA ASP A 55 3.00 -12.92 -0.27
C ASP A 55 4.33 -12.23 -0.66
N ASP A 56 4.82 -12.49 -1.87
CA ASP A 56 6.09 -11.97 -2.38
C ASP A 56 6.00 -10.51 -2.87
N THR A 57 5.03 -9.73 -2.38
CA THR A 57 4.93 -8.31 -2.72
C THR A 57 6.23 -7.59 -2.34
N PRO A 58 6.83 -6.80 -3.26
CA PRO A 58 8.06 -6.07 -3.01
C PRO A 58 7.98 -5.22 -1.73
N THR A 59 8.95 -5.44 -0.85
CA THR A 59 9.00 -4.80 0.47
C THR A 59 10.23 -3.91 0.57
N TYR A 60 10.02 -2.67 0.96
CA TYR A 60 11.07 -1.67 1.05
C TYR A 60 11.14 -1.08 2.45
N VAL A 61 12.36 -0.85 2.91
CA VAL A 61 12.68 -0.13 4.14
C VAL A 61 13.55 1.05 3.74
N LEU A 62 13.11 2.24 4.15
CA LEU A 62 13.80 3.49 3.85
C LEU A 62 15.21 3.47 4.46
N GLY A 63 16.21 3.78 3.64
CA GLY A 63 17.62 3.78 4.05
C GLY A 63 18.29 2.41 4.11
N VAL A 64 17.58 1.32 3.74
CA VAL A 64 18.14 -0.03 3.68
C VAL A 64 18.14 -0.57 2.25
N ASN A 65 16.99 -0.55 1.56
CA ASN A 65 16.85 -1.05 0.20
C ASN A 65 15.87 -0.24 -0.67
N SER A 66 15.37 0.90 -0.18
CA SER A 66 14.37 1.74 -0.85
C SER A 66 14.84 2.30 -2.20
N GLU A 67 16.14 2.42 -2.42
CA GLU A 67 16.76 2.81 -3.68
C GLU A 67 16.64 1.75 -4.77
N LEU A 68 16.32 0.50 -4.40
CA LEU A 68 16.06 -0.59 -5.34
C LEU A 68 14.63 -0.58 -5.88
N TYR A 69 13.79 0.37 -5.46
CA TYR A 69 12.42 0.52 -5.95
C TYR A 69 12.41 0.79 -7.47
N LYS A 70 11.68 -0.03 -8.23
CA LYS A 70 11.64 0.03 -9.70
C LYS A 70 10.36 0.63 -10.26
N GLY A 71 9.53 1.23 -9.40
CA GLY A 71 8.26 1.81 -9.81
C GLY A 71 7.07 0.87 -9.69
N GLU A 72 7.20 -0.21 -8.92
CA GLU A 72 6.13 -1.17 -8.66
C GLU A 72 4.89 -0.46 -8.09
N SER A 73 3.71 -0.80 -8.63
CA SER A 73 2.45 -0.16 -8.25
C SER A 73 1.98 -0.57 -6.85
N ILE A 74 2.37 -1.75 -6.37
CA ILE A 74 1.97 -2.27 -5.06
C ILE A 74 3.23 -2.68 -4.31
N ILE A 75 3.43 -2.11 -3.13
CA ILE A 75 4.60 -2.38 -2.27
C ILE A 75 4.17 -2.50 -0.80
N SER A 76 5.04 -3.10 0.02
CA SER A 76 4.93 -3.06 1.49
C SER A 76 6.02 -2.18 2.09
N ASN A 77 5.67 -1.41 3.11
CA ASN A 77 6.63 -0.67 3.94
C ASN A 77 7.08 -1.47 5.18
N ALA A 78 7.05 -2.80 5.08
CA ALA A 78 7.42 -3.75 6.13
C ALA A 78 6.64 -3.53 7.45
N SER A 79 7.21 -3.98 8.57
CA SER A 79 6.71 -3.72 9.92
C SER A 79 7.48 -2.59 10.61
N CYS A 80 6.93 -2.04 11.70
CA CYS A 80 7.66 -1.11 12.56
C CYS A 80 8.94 -1.73 13.14
N THR A 81 8.91 -3.00 13.55
CA THR A 81 10.09 -3.71 14.06
C THR A 81 11.17 -3.86 12.97
N THR A 82 10.77 -4.17 11.73
CA THR A 82 11.70 -4.27 10.60
C THR A 82 12.31 -2.92 10.26
N ASN A 83 11.53 -1.83 10.31
CA ASN A 83 12.07 -0.48 10.08
C ASN A 83 13.04 -0.05 11.19
N CYS A 84 12.83 -0.50 12.43
CA CYS A 84 13.73 -0.24 13.55
C CYS A 84 15.05 -1.02 13.43
N LEU A 85 14.97 -2.31 13.06
CA LEU A 85 16.13 -3.20 13.02
C LEU A 85 16.89 -3.18 11.69
N GLY A 86 16.26 -2.81 10.58
CA GLY A 86 16.86 -2.88 9.25
C GLY A 86 18.14 -2.03 9.08
N PRO A 87 18.21 -0.81 9.61
CA PRO A 87 19.42 0.03 9.53
C PRO A 87 20.54 -0.30 10.53
N VAL A 88 20.28 -1.20 11.51
CA VAL A 88 21.22 -1.55 12.59
C VAL A 88 22.10 -2.71 12.15
#